data_AF-A0ABD3MB35-F1
#
_entry.id   AF-A0ABD3MB35-F1
#
_cell.length_a   1.000
_cell.length_b   1.000
_cell.length_c   1.000
_cell.angle_alpha   90.00
_cell.angle_beta   90.00
_cell.angle_gamma   90.00
#
_symmetry.space_group_name_H-M   'P 1'
#
loop_
_entity.id
_entity.type
_entity.pdbx_description
1 polymer ?
#
loop_
_entity_poly.entity_id
_entity_poly.type
_entity_poly.pdbx_seq_one_letter_code
_entity_poly.pdbx_strand_id
1 'polypeptide(L)'
;MAHHHHIMPTSDGMILTNFVCLLALCIILHSRGEAFVPSTFTSARQYCSSSICILPSPAAAKPTSSTLHTTPSTTYDMIVIGGGSAGLTAAKFASTFGKSVCLIESSRVGGDCTWTGCIPSKTMLAAAKRVHTWRRMNERYGNGKDDNNNSYDASLHEMLRDIKRDIDENRQRIYDEDDSPEVLASLGIQVVHGRAFFHDAKTVNVTKNEWNDEDSDGSTHQLHAKYGIVIASGATPSTTLLENIAGLDTIPYWTYENVWDEFFLAVEKRNRKRDTEKLMKVIVVGGGPIGCELSQAMSRLGCSVVLVSKSPRLLPDADVEASMELQRVLENEGIDVMCNQAVVSVTTESSSKESGDGSTIKVSLSSQESILGDHILVSTGRVPNINNMGLENIGLQINDDTNGGGICVDSKLQTTVKGIFSAGDCTGDRQFTHYAGFQGAIAARNILLPLKDVGVLSDVPSTTFTDPEVSSVGLTEPAAIDQYGESDVSISFRKLSKIDRAICEGVDSNGFIKIVYNRRTKQILGASIVSPSAGELISEIAVARDAHLPFDQLATVMHSYPSYSIALQQMAAEVYYDKLKKNRVYYDVLKKLGL
;
A
#
# COMPACT_ATOMS: atom_id res chain seq x y z
N MET A 1 32.29 48.08 -51.39
CA MET A 1 32.53 46.76 -52.00
C MET A 1 33.36 45.96 -51.02
N ALA A 2 32.72 45.09 -50.23
CA ALA A 2 33.39 44.24 -49.25
C ALA A 2 32.53 42.99 -49.03
N HIS A 3 33.22 41.89 -48.74
CA HIS A 3 32.84 40.52 -49.01
C HIS A 3 31.75 39.91 -48.13
N HIS A 4 31.02 38.97 -48.73
CA HIS A 4 30.11 38.01 -48.12
C HIS A 4 30.83 37.06 -47.15
N HIS A 5 30.25 36.86 -45.97
CA HIS A 5 30.26 35.58 -45.26
C HIS A 5 28.82 35.27 -44.79
N HIS A 6 28.25 34.19 -45.33
CA HIS A 6 26.98 33.62 -44.90
C HIS A 6 27.22 32.73 -43.67
N ILE A 7 26.55 33.02 -42.57
CA ILE A 7 26.26 32.09 -41.48
C ILE A 7 24.75 31.99 -41.40
N MET A 8 24.18 30.81 -41.66
CA MET A 8 22.77 30.53 -41.43
C MET A 8 22.55 30.15 -39.96
N PRO A 9 21.58 30.73 -39.24
CA PRO A 9 21.13 30.21 -37.96
C PRO A 9 20.03 29.15 -38.15
N THR A 10 20.13 28.09 -37.36
CA THR A 10 19.14 27.01 -37.23
C THR A 10 17.89 27.45 -36.46
N SER A 11 16.78 26.76 -36.69
CA SER A 11 15.38 27.10 -36.35
C SER A 11 15.00 27.19 -34.87
N ASP A 12 15.92 26.99 -33.92
CA ASP A 12 15.58 26.89 -32.50
C ASP A 12 15.68 28.23 -31.74
N GLY A 13 16.18 29.28 -32.39
CA GLY A 13 16.31 30.62 -31.79
C GLY A 13 15.07 31.52 -31.86
N MET A 14 14.08 31.23 -32.71
CA MET A 14 12.97 32.15 -33.00
C MET A 14 11.79 32.07 -32.02
N ILE A 15 11.67 30.97 -31.25
CA ILE A 15 10.52 30.77 -30.35
C ILE A 15 10.74 31.50 -29.01
N LEU A 16 11.99 31.59 -28.54
CA LEU A 16 12.32 32.26 -27.28
C LEU A 16 12.26 33.78 -27.39
N THR A 17 12.59 34.36 -28.54
CA THR A 17 12.62 35.83 -28.72
C THR A 17 11.22 36.45 -28.77
N ASN A 18 10.24 35.75 -29.35
CA ASN A 18 8.87 36.25 -29.48
C ASN A 18 8.10 36.26 -28.14
N PHE A 19 8.38 35.32 -27.24
CA PHE A 19 7.72 35.27 -25.93
C PHE A 19 8.23 36.36 -24.98
N VAL A 20 9.54 36.64 -25.01
CA VAL A 20 10.16 37.70 -24.21
C VAL A 20 9.74 39.09 -24.70
N CYS A 21 9.56 39.28 -26.00
CA CYS A 21 9.05 40.54 -26.56
C CYS A 21 7.57 40.80 -26.22
N LEU A 22 6.72 39.76 -26.20
CA LEU A 22 5.31 39.91 -25.81
C LEU A 22 5.16 40.24 -24.33
N LEU A 23 5.94 39.60 -23.45
CA LEU A 23 5.93 39.88 -22.01
C LEU A 23 6.44 41.30 -21.72
N ALA A 24 7.49 41.75 -22.41
CA ALA A 24 8.02 43.10 -22.28
C ALA A 24 7.00 44.16 -22.73
N LEU A 25 6.26 43.90 -23.82
CA LEU A 25 5.21 44.81 -24.30
C LEU A 25 4.02 44.89 -23.33
N CYS A 26 3.59 43.76 -22.76
CA CYS A 26 2.53 43.72 -21.75
C CYS A 26 2.93 44.45 -20.45
N ILE A 27 4.18 44.33 -20.02
CA ILE A 27 4.70 45.03 -18.82
C ILE A 27 4.78 46.55 -19.06
N ILE A 28 5.22 46.97 -20.26
CA ILE A 28 5.30 48.40 -20.63
C ILE A 28 3.90 49.04 -20.72
N LEU A 29 2.92 48.32 -21.27
CA LEU A 29 1.55 48.83 -21.41
C LEU A 29 0.81 48.88 -20.07
N HIS A 30 1.04 47.92 -19.16
CA HIS A 30 0.44 47.93 -17.82
C HIS A 30 0.97 49.08 -16.93
N SER A 31 2.25 49.46 -17.09
CA SER A 31 2.82 50.61 -16.37
C SER A 31 2.31 51.98 -16.81
N ARG A 32 1.55 52.05 -17.92
CA ARG A 32 1.02 53.30 -18.49
C ARG A 32 -0.48 53.51 -18.28
N GLY A 33 -1.17 52.59 -17.61
CA GLY A 33 -2.58 52.78 -17.20
C GLY A 33 -3.59 52.84 -18.34
N GLU A 34 -3.26 52.35 -19.54
CA GLU A 34 -4.20 52.32 -20.67
C GLU A 34 -4.99 51.00 -20.68
N ALA A 35 -6.32 51.11 -20.60
CA ALA A 35 -7.23 49.97 -20.66
C ALA A 35 -7.46 49.54 -22.11
N PHE A 36 -7.14 48.29 -22.44
CA PHE A 36 -7.46 47.69 -23.74
C PHE A 36 -8.81 46.96 -23.66
N VAL A 37 -9.81 47.45 -24.39
CA VAL A 37 -11.11 46.78 -24.57
C VAL A 37 -11.23 46.37 -26.04
N PRO A 38 -11.17 45.06 -26.39
CA PRO A 38 -11.47 44.64 -27.74
C PRO A 38 -12.98 44.40 -27.86
N SER A 39 -13.66 45.29 -28.60
CA SER A 39 -14.94 44.97 -29.23
C SER A 39 -14.67 44.35 -30.60
N THR A 40 -15.49 43.37 -30.98
CA THR A 40 -15.45 42.55 -32.22
C THR A 40 -14.59 41.27 -32.17
N PHE A 41 -15.21 40.18 -31.69
CA PHE A 41 -14.85 38.81 -32.08
C PHE A 41 -16.08 38.16 -32.71
N THR A 42 -16.24 38.38 -34.01
CA THR A 42 -17.02 37.51 -34.88
C THR A 42 -16.00 36.84 -35.82
N SER A 43 -15.98 35.51 -35.84
CA SER A 43 -15.14 34.60 -36.64
C SER A 43 -13.87 34.04 -35.98
N ALA A 44 -13.88 32.72 -35.73
CA ALA A 44 -12.71 31.84 -35.75
C ALA A 44 -13.18 30.38 -35.84
N ARG A 45 -13.94 30.04 -36.90
CA ARG A 45 -14.31 28.65 -37.23
C ARG A 45 -13.65 28.14 -38.52
N GLN A 46 -12.56 28.79 -38.94
CA GLN A 46 -11.96 28.52 -40.26
C GLN A 46 -10.45 28.79 -40.28
N TYR A 47 -9.71 28.25 -39.30
CA TYR A 47 -8.27 27.98 -39.41
C TYR A 47 -7.98 26.72 -38.59
N CYS A 48 -8.58 25.61 -39.01
CA CYS A 48 -8.28 24.27 -38.53
C CYS A 48 -7.78 23.48 -39.73
N SER A 49 -6.53 23.73 -40.12
CA SER A 49 -5.77 22.87 -41.03
C SER A 49 -4.36 23.43 -41.14
N SER A 50 -3.39 22.53 -40.97
CA SER A 50 -1.94 22.66 -41.18
C SER A 50 -1.08 23.08 -39.97
N SER A 51 -0.26 22.11 -39.57
CA SER A 51 0.99 22.22 -38.79
C SER A 51 0.91 22.06 -37.26
N ILE A 52 0.30 20.95 -36.81
CA ILE A 52 0.79 20.26 -35.62
C ILE A 52 1.83 19.25 -36.12
N CYS A 53 3.11 19.53 -35.85
CA CYS A 53 4.16 18.52 -35.96
C CYS A 53 3.92 17.48 -34.87
N ILE A 54 3.13 16.45 -35.21
CA ILE A 54 3.08 15.20 -34.48
C ILE A 54 4.44 14.55 -34.73
N LEU A 55 5.34 14.63 -33.74
CA LEU A 55 6.49 13.73 -33.71
C LEU A 55 5.94 12.31 -33.77
N PRO A 56 6.37 11.46 -34.72
CA PRO A 56 5.94 10.08 -34.71
C PRO A 56 6.40 9.47 -33.39
N SER A 57 5.43 8.98 -32.61
CA SER A 57 5.69 7.97 -31.59
C SER A 57 6.63 6.93 -32.21
N PRO A 58 7.75 6.56 -31.56
CA PRO A 58 8.58 5.50 -32.10
C PRO A 58 7.66 4.29 -32.22
N ALA A 59 7.36 3.90 -33.46
CA ALA A 59 6.65 2.67 -33.73
C ALA A 59 7.44 1.59 -32.99
N ALA A 60 6.83 1.04 -31.94
CA ALA A 60 7.33 -0.16 -31.31
C ALA A 60 7.43 -1.19 -32.44
N ALA A 61 8.64 -1.43 -32.91
CA ALA A 61 8.90 -2.53 -33.80
C ALA A 61 8.44 -3.77 -33.04
N LYS A 62 7.32 -4.37 -33.46
CA LYS A 62 6.91 -5.67 -32.96
C LYS A 62 8.12 -6.59 -33.13
N PRO A 63 8.69 -7.15 -32.05
CA PRO A 63 9.72 -8.15 -32.23
C PRO A 63 9.06 -9.30 -32.98
N THR A 64 9.64 -9.65 -34.13
CA THR A 64 9.33 -10.88 -34.83
C THR A 64 9.45 -12.02 -33.83
N SER A 65 8.42 -12.88 -33.77
CA SER A 65 8.39 -14.08 -32.94
C SER A 65 9.41 -15.10 -33.46
N SER A 66 10.70 -14.84 -33.24
CA SER A 66 11.70 -15.87 -33.15
C SER A 66 11.85 -16.17 -31.67
N THR A 67 11.60 -17.41 -31.27
CA THR A 67 12.01 -17.97 -29.98
C THR A 67 13.52 -17.79 -29.84
N LEU A 68 13.93 -16.63 -29.32
CA LEU A 68 15.30 -16.34 -28.96
C LEU A 68 15.57 -17.10 -27.66
N HIS A 69 15.99 -18.35 -27.78
CA HIS A 69 16.88 -18.93 -26.78
C HIS A 69 18.22 -18.20 -26.88
N THR A 70 18.27 -16.97 -26.39
CA THR A 70 19.53 -16.25 -26.14
C THR A 70 20.15 -16.88 -24.91
N THR A 71 21.34 -17.45 -25.06
CA THR A 71 22.21 -17.79 -23.92
C THR A 71 22.26 -16.59 -22.96
N PRO A 72 22.04 -16.79 -21.65
CA PRO A 72 22.03 -15.70 -20.68
C PRO A 72 23.31 -14.87 -20.82
N SER A 73 23.17 -13.56 -20.95
CA SER A 73 24.33 -12.68 -20.78
C SER A 73 24.88 -12.90 -19.37
N THR A 74 26.20 -12.91 -19.21
CA THR A 74 26.82 -12.89 -17.87
C THR A 74 26.95 -11.48 -17.33
N THR A 75 26.63 -10.44 -18.13
CA THR A 75 26.74 -9.03 -17.73
C THR A 75 25.50 -8.23 -18.10
N TYR A 76 25.01 -7.43 -17.15
CA TYR A 76 23.85 -6.55 -17.28
C TYR A 76 24.19 -5.14 -16.82
N ASP A 77 23.48 -4.15 -17.33
CA ASP A 77 23.60 -2.78 -16.87
C ASP A 77 23.16 -2.66 -15.39
N MET A 78 22.08 -3.35 -15.02
CA MET A 78 21.57 -3.42 -13.66
C MET A 78 21.08 -4.83 -13.32
N ILE A 79 21.34 -5.27 -12.09
CA ILE A 79 20.77 -6.50 -11.54
C ILE A 79 19.77 -6.13 -10.44
N VAL A 80 18.64 -6.83 -10.38
CA VAL A 80 17.63 -6.70 -9.33
C VAL A 80 17.45 -8.05 -8.65
N ILE A 81 17.48 -8.08 -7.33
CA ILE A 81 17.28 -9.30 -6.53
C ILE A 81 15.94 -9.20 -5.82
N GLY A 82 14.99 -10.04 -6.21
CA GLY A 82 13.61 -10.05 -5.73
C GLY A 82 12.65 -9.41 -6.74
N GLY A 83 11.62 -10.15 -7.13
CA GLY A 83 10.58 -9.82 -8.09
C GLY A 83 9.26 -9.38 -7.47
N GLY A 84 9.29 -8.78 -6.27
CA GLY A 84 8.15 -8.07 -5.67
C GLY A 84 8.02 -6.62 -6.17
N SER A 85 7.12 -5.83 -5.57
CA SER A 85 6.79 -4.45 -5.99
C SER A 85 8.01 -3.55 -6.23
N ALA A 86 8.97 -3.52 -5.29
CA ALA A 86 10.19 -2.73 -5.42
C ALA A 86 11.05 -3.18 -6.61
N GLY A 87 11.29 -4.48 -6.73
CA GLY A 87 12.16 -5.04 -7.76
C GLY A 87 11.56 -4.94 -9.17
N LEU A 88 10.27 -5.24 -9.31
CA LEU A 88 9.55 -5.08 -10.57
C LEU A 88 9.55 -3.61 -11.03
N THR A 89 9.30 -2.68 -10.11
CA THR A 89 9.32 -1.25 -10.44
C THR A 89 10.72 -0.78 -10.82
N ALA A 90 11.76 -1.21 -10.09
CA ALA A 90 13.14 -0.91 -10.42
C ALA A 90 13.52 -1.44 -11.82
N ALA A 91 13.18 -2.70 -12.12
CA ALA A 91 13.48 -3.33 -13.39
C ALA A 91 12.75 -2.68 -14.57
N LYS A 92 11.44 -2.42 -14.43
CA LYS A 92 10.61 -1.71 -15.43
C LYS A 92 11.13 -0.29 -15.69
N PHE A 93 11.54 0.43 -14.63
CA PHE A 93 12.16 1.75 -14.77
C PHE A 93 13.47 1.66 -15.57
N ALA A 94 14.39 0.79 -15.17
CA ALA A 94 15.68 0.66 -15.84
C ALA A 94 15.54 0.28 -17.32
N SER A 95 14.63 -0.64 -17.63
CA SER A 95 14.39 -1.05 -19.02
C SER A 95 13.82 0.08 -19.88
N THR A 96 12.99 0.96 -19.31
CA THR A 96 12.47 2.16 -20.03
C THR A 96 13.61 3.08 -20.52
N PHE A 97 14.79 3.03 -19.89
CA PHE A 97 15.99 3.76 -20.31
C PHE A 97 16.92 2.94 -21.23
N GLY A 98 16.42 1.83 -21.79
CA GLY A 98 17.16 0.96 -22.72
C GLY A 98 18.32 0.20 -22.08
N LYS A 99 18.25 -0.04 -20.77
CA LYS A 99 19.28 -0.78 -20.03
C LYS A 99 19.02 -2.27 -20.07
N SER A 100 20.08 -3.07 -20.15
CA SER A 100 19.94 -4.52 -19.95
C SER A 100 19.75 -4.82 -18.46
N VAL A 101 18.66 -5.50 -18.11
CA VAL A 101 18.29 -5.79 -16.73
C VAL A 101 18.16 -7.30 -16.54
N CYS A 102 18.77 -7.80 -15.46
CA CYS A 102 18.49 -9.15 -14.95
C CYS A 102 17.73 -9.05 -13.63
N LEU A 103 16.52 -9.60 -13.60
CA LEU A 103 15.72 -9.77 -12.40
C LEU A 103 15.90 -11.20 -11.89
N ILE A 104 16.42 -11.36 -10.67
CA ILE A 104 16.62 -12.66 -10.04
C ILE A 104 15.50 -12.89 -9.03
N GLU A 105 14.75 -13.97 -9.18
CA GLU A 105 13.65 -14.32 -8.28
C GLU A 105 13.74 -15.79 -7.86
N SER A 106 13.65 -16.05 -6.56
CA SER A 106 13.76 -17.39 -5.99
C SER A 106 12.43 -18.14 -5.89
N SER A 107 11.31 -17.45 -6.07
CA SER A 107 9.94 -17.95 -5.96
C SER A 107 9.11 -17.39 -7.12
N ARG A 108 7.84 -17.07 -6.88
CA ARG A 108 6.95 -16.42 -7.86
C ARG A 108 7.33 -14.97 -8.06
N VAL A 109 7.47 -14.56 -9.32
CA VAL A 109 7.47 -13.13 -9.68
C VAL A 109 6.10 -12.53 -9.31
N GLY A 110 6.10 -11.28 -8.85
CA GLY A 110 4.95 -10.62 -8.20
C GLY A 110 5.11 -10.53 -6.67
N GLY A 111 5.93 -11.42 -6.09
CA GLY A 111 6.22 -11.41 -4.65
C GLY A 111 4.98 -11.63 -3.78
N ASP A 112 5.06 -11.16 -2.54
CA ASP A 112 3.98 -11.28 -1.56
C ASP A 112 2.70 -10.57 -2.01
N CYS A 113 2.80 -9.34 -2.51
CA CYS A 113 1.64 -8.50 -2.85
C CYS A 113 0.64 -9.24 -3.76
N THR A 114 1.15 -9.87 -4.83
CA THR A 114 0.34 -10.62 -5.79
C THR A 114 -0.14 -11.93 -5.19
N TRP A 115 0.74 -12.70 -4.54
CA TRP A 115 0.43 -14.10 -4.22
C TRP A 115 -0.08 -14.33 -2.81
N THR A 116 0.41 -13.62 -1.81
CA THR A 116 0.15 -13.92 -0.39
C THR A 116 -0.27 -12.70 0.44
N GLY A 117 -0.35 -11.52 -0.16
CA GLY A 117 -0.59 -10.27 0.54
C GLY A 117 -1.83 -9.56 0.04
N CYS A 118 -1.63 -8.46 -0.69
CA CYS A 118 -2.66 -7.49 -1.00
C CYS A 118 -3.78 -8.06 -1.87
N ILE A 119 -3.46 -8.71 -3.00
CA ILE A 119 -4.49 -9.20 -3.95
C ILE A 119 -5.44 -10.22 -3.31
N PRO A 120 -4.97 -11.32 -2.68
CA PRO A 120 -5.89 -12.26 -2.04
C PRO A 120 -6.65 -11.61 -0.87
N SER A 121 -5.99 -10.78 -0.06
CA SER A 121 -6.64 -10.05 1.03
C SER A 121 -7.77 -9.17 0.53
N LYS A 122 -7.54 -8.32 -0.48
CA LYS A 122 -8.55 -7.36 -0.94
C LYS A 122 -9.69 -8.05 -1.67
N THR A 123 -9.42 -9.18 -2.32
CA THR A 123 -10.47 -10.03 -2.90
C THR A 123 -11.37 -10.63 -1.80
N MET A 124 -10.77 -11.25 -0.76
CA MET A 124 -11.51 -11.84 0.36
C MET A 124 -12.30 -10.79 1.16
N LEU A 125 -11.69 -9.64 1.46
CA LEU A 125 -12.34 -8.52 2.17
C LEU A 125 -13.52 -7.96 1.39
N ALA A 126 -13.38 -7.78 0.07
CA ALA A 126 -14.46 -7.32 -0.79
C ALA A 126 -15.65 -8.31 -0.78
N ALA A 127 -15.37 -9.61 -0.89
CA ALA A 127 -16.40 -10.63 -0.79
C ALA A 127 -17.07 -10.64 0.59
N ALA A 128 -16.29 -10.65 1.67
CA ALA A 128 -16.79 -10.62 3.04
C ALA A 128 -17.66 -9.38 3.31
N LYS A 129 -17.27 -8.21 2.79
CA LYS A 129 -18.07 -6.98 2.85
C LYS A 129 -19.40 -7.14 2.11
N ARG A 130 -19.41 -7.69 0.89
CA ARG A 130 -20.66 -7.95 0.14
C ARG A 130 -21.59 -8.89 0.90
N VAL A 131 -21.06 -9.96 1.50
CA VAL A 131 -21.84 -10.90 2.33
C VAL A 131 -22.45 -10.18 3.53
N HIS A 132 -21.65 -9.38 4.24
CA HIS A 132 -22.12 -8.59 5.37
C HIS A 132 -23.21 -7.60 4.97
N THR A 133 -23.00 -6.83 3.90
CA THR A 133 -24.00 -5.90 3.37
C THR A 133 -25.29 -6.62 3.00
N TRP A 134 -25.22 -7.76 2.31
CA TRP A 134 -26.38 -8.55 1.95
C TRP A 134 -27.18 -9.02 3.18
N ARG A 135 -26.51 -9.55 4.21
CA ARG A 135 -27.16 -9.96 5.47
C ARG A 135 -27.90 -8.80 6.12
N ARG A 136 -27.26 -7.63 6.26
CA ARG A 136 -27.90 -6.44 6.85
C ARG A 136 -29.06 -5.90 6.02
N MET A 137 -28.93 -5.94 4.69
CA MET A 137 -30.02 -5.53 3.79
C MET A 137 -31.22 -6.47 3.94
N ASN A 138 -31.00 -7.77 4.03
CA ASN A 138 -32.07 -8.75 4.28
C ASN A 138 -32.72 -8.56 5.65
N GLU A 139 -31.96 -8.27 6.70
CA GLU A 139 -32.51 -7.96 8.03
C GLU A 139 -33.36 -6.69 8.04
N ARG A 140 -32.93 -5.64 7.32
CA ARG A 140 -33.57 -4.33 7.33
C ARG A 140 -34.73 -4.19 6.36
N TYR A 141 -34.61 -4.77 5.17
CA TYR A 141 -35.52 -4.59 4.04
C TYR A 141 -36.12 -5.90 3.54
N GLY A 142 -35.61 -7.05 3.98
CA GLY A 142 -36.22 -8.33 3.69
C GLY A 142 -37.60 -8.39 4.31
N ASN A 143 -38.62 -8.54 3.47
CA ASN A 143 -39.98 -8.83 3.92
C ASN A 143 -39.93 -10.18 4.62
N GLY A 144 -39.85 -10.19 5.94
CA GLY A 144 -39.60 -11.39 6.75
C GLY A 144 -40.34 -12.63 6.23
N LYS A 145 -39.59 -13.74 6.17
CA LYS A 145 -39.93 -15.11 5.74
C LYS A 145 -39.35 -15.49 4.38
N ASP A 146 -38.16 -16.10 4.44
CA ASP A 146 -37.99 -17.38 3.76
C ASP A 146 -37.84 -18.43 4.87
N ASP A 147 -38.96 -19.08 5.22
CA ASP A 147 -39.04 -20.17 6.22
C ASP A 147 -38.39 -21.48 5.72
N ASN A 148 -37.62 -21.44 4.62
CA ASN A 148 -36.88 -22.60 4.11
C ASN A 148 -35.50 -22.68 4.75
N ASN A 149 -35.50 -23.03 6.03
CA ASN A 149 -34.34 -23.22 6.92
C ASN A 149 -33.41 -24.39 6.53
N ASN A 150 -33.38 -24.83 5.27
CA ASN A 150 -32.73 -26.08 4.85
C ASN A 150 -31.72 -25.94 3.68
N SER A 151 -31.30 -24.72 3.31
CA SER A 151 -30.31 -24.50 2.23
C SER A 151 -29.12 -23.60 2.57
N TYR A 152 -29.04 -23.07 3.80
CA TYR A 152 -28.05 -22.04 4.14
C TYR A 152 -26.61 -22.56 4.16
N ASP A 153 -26.39 -23.81 4.61
CA ASP A 153 -25.03 -24.39 4.65
C ASP A 153 -24.51 -24.78 3.27
N ALA A 154 -25.37 -25.32 2.39
CA ALA A 154 -24.96 -25.67 1.04
C ALA A 154 -24.60 -24.43 0.22
N SER A 155 -25.35 -23.32 0.39
CA SER A 155 -25.09 -22.05 -0.27
C SER A 155 -23.86 -21.32 0.29
N LEU A 156 -23.55 -21.45 1.58
CA LEU A 156 -22.34 -20.87 2.17
C LEU A 156 -21.06 -21.57 1.69
N HIS A 157 -21.04 -22.90 1.63
CA HIS A 157 -19.87 -23.63 1.10
C HIS A 157 -19.65 -23.38 -0.40
N GLU A 158 -20.71 -23.24 -1.18
CA GLU A 158 -20.63 -22.84 -2.58
C GLU A 158 -20.04 -21.43 -2.73
N MET A 159 -20.57 -20.47 -1.97
CA MET A 159 -20.05 -19.10 -1.92
C MET A 159 -18.56 -19.07 -1.55
N LEU A 160 -18.13 -19.83 -0.54
CA LEU A 160 -16.72 -19.86 -0.14
C LEU A 160 -15.81 -20.45 -1.24
N ARG A 161 -16.29 -21.45 -1.98
CA ARG A 161 -15.58 -21.97 -3.16
C ARG A 161 -15.49 -20.94 -4.28
N ASP A 162 -16.55 -20.19 -4.52
CA ASP A 162 -16.52 -19.08 -5.48
C ASP A 162 -15.53 -17.99 -5.05
N ILE A 163 -15.49 -17.64 -3.76
CA ILE A 163 -14.51 -16.68 -3.24
C ILE A 163 -13.08 -17.18 -3.43
N LYS A 164 -12.81 -18.47 -3.17
CA LYS A 164 -11.48 -19.07 -3.43
C LYS A 164 -11.12 -18.99 -4.91
N ARG A 165 -12.07 -19.33 -5.80
CA ARG A 165 -11.88 -19.22 -7.25
C ARG A 165 -11.55 -17.77 -7.64
N ASP A 166 -12.32 -16.80 -7.16
CA ASP A 166 -12.10 -15.38 -7.45
C ASP A 166 -10.71 -14.92 -6.96
N ILE A 167 -10.24 -15.39 -5.81
CA ILE A 167 -8.89 -15.12 -5.31
C ILE A 167 -7.84 -15.64 -6.29
N ASP A 168 -7.96 -16.90 -6.71
CA ASP A 168 -6.99 -17.54 -7.60
C ASP A 168 -7.00 -16.90 -9.00
N GLU A 169 -8.19 -16.64 -9.55
CA GLU A 169 -8.36 -15.96 -10.83
C GLU A 169 -7.80 -14.54 -10.82
N ASN A 170 -8.03 -13.76 -9.75
CA ASN A 170 -7.49 -12.40 -9.66
C ASN A 170 -5.97 -12.37 -9.52
N ARG A 171 -5.39 -13.29 -8.74
CA ARG A 171 -3.93 -13.47 -8.66
C ARG A 171 -3.33 -13.74 -10.03
N GLN A 172 -3.92 -14.73 -10.72
CA GLN A 172 -3.44 -15.17 -12.02
C GLN A 172 -3.59 -14.07 -13.07
N ARG A 173 -4.74 -13.41 -13.13
CA ARG A 173 -5.01 -12.32 -14.08
C ARG A 173 -4.02 -11.16 -13.93
N ILE A 174 -3.77 -10.71 -12.70
CA ILE A 174 -2.81 -9.62 -12.44
C ILE A 174 -1.39 -10.04 -12.82
N TYR A 175 -1.01 -11.27 -12.48
CA TYR A 175 0.29 -11.81 -12.86
C TYR A 175 0.48 -11.88 -14.38
N ASP A 176 -0.49 -12.45 -15.09
CA ASP A 176 -0.43 -12.64 -16.54
C ASP A 176 -0.38 -11.32 -17.30
N GLU A 177 -1.09 -10.29 -16.82
CA GLU A 177 -1.15 -8.97 -17.44
C GLU A 177 0.16 -8.18 -17.26
N ASP A 178 0.78 -8.21 -16.07
CA ASP A 178 1.84 -7.25 -15.72
C ASP A 178 3.19 -7.86 -15.29
N ASP A 179 3.22 -9.07 -14.72
CA ASP A 179 4.37 -9.57 -13.95
C ASP A 179 4.96 -10.89 -14.46
N SER A 180 4.30 -11.55 -15.42
CA SER A 180 4.79 -12.80 -16.00
C SER A 180 6.17 -12.64 -16.67
N PRO A 181 7.04 -13.67 -16.62
CA PRO A 181 8.33 -13.66 -17.31
C PRO A 181 8.23 -13.30 -18.79
N GLU A 182 7.15 -13.71 -19.47
CA GLU A 182 6.88 -13.39 -20.87
C GLU A 182 6.64 -11.88 -21.07
N VAL A 183 5.83 -11.26 -20.20
CA VAL A 183 5.61 -9.80 -20.20
C VAL A 183 6.92 -9.08 -19.92
N LEU A 184 7.67 -9.50 -18.89
CA LEU A 184 8.96 -8.89 -18.53
C LEU A 184 10.00 -9.04 -19.65
N ALA A 185 10.07 -10.20 -20.31
CA ALA A 185 10.93 -10.42 -21.46
C ALA A 185 10.55 -9.53 -22.65
N SER A 186 9.26 -9.29 -22.89
CA SER A 186 8.79 -8.35 -23.91
C SER A 186 9.21 -6.90 -23.63
N LEU A 187 9.42 -6.58 -22.35
CA LEU A 187 9.99 -5.32 -21.89
C LEU A 187 11.52 -5.33 -21.89
N GLY A 188 12.21 -6.38 -22.35
CA GLY A 188 13.68 -6.47 -22.34
C GLY A 188 14.31 -6.78 -20.97
N ILE A 189 13.52 -7.26 -20.01
CA ILE A 189 13.98 -7.67 -18.69
C ILE A 189 14.13 -9.19 -18.70
N GLN A 190 15.34 -9.67 -18.41
CA GLN A 190 15.59 -11.10 -18.29
C GLN A 190 15.28 -11.56 -16.86
N VAL A 191 14.39 -12.54 -16.71
CA VAL A 191 14.12 -13.19 -15.42
C VAL A 191 15.00 -14.42 -15.26
N VAL A 192 15.69 -14.53 -14.13
CA VAL A 192 16.46 -15.72 -13.75
C VAL A 192 15.88 -16.27 -12.46
N HIS A 193 15.41 -17.52 -12.51
CA HIS A 193 14.92 -18.20 -11.33
C HIS A 193 16.08 -18.78 -10.50
N GLY A 194 16.14 -18.43 -9.22
CA GLY A 194 17.14 -18.94 -8.30
C GLY A 194 17.42 -18.01 -7.12
N ARG A 195 18.26 -18.47 -6.20
CA ARG A 195 18.71 -17.69 -5.05
C ARG A 195 20.01 -16.97 -5.37
N ALA A 196 20.03 -15.65 -5.15
CA ALA A 196 21.19 -14.81 -5.35
C ALA A 196 22.07 -14.74 -4.10
N PHE A 197 23.38 -14.82 -4.29
CA PHE A 197 24.40 -14.67 -3.26
C PHE A 197 25.50 -13.73 -3.77
N PHE A 198 25.89 -12.74 -2.98
CA PHE A 198 26.97 -11.82 -3.35
C PHE A 198 28.32 -12.54 -3.34
N HIS A 199 29.01 -12.50 -4.49
CA HIS A 199 30.41 -12.87 -4.61
C HIS A 199 31.31 -11.68 -4.32
N ASP A 200 30.97 -10.53 -4.91
CA ASP A 200 31.61 -9.23 -4.69
C ASP A 200 30.57 -8.10 -4.91
N ALA A 201 30.99 -6.83 -4.81
CA ALA A 201 30.10 -5.67 -4.88
C ALA A 201 29.39 -5.48 -6.24
N LYS A 202 29.80 -6.19 -7.30
CA LYS A 202 29.21 -6.13 -8.65
C LYS A 202 28.82 -7.50 -9.20
N THR A 203 29.19 -8.59 -8.53
CA THR A 203 28.99 -9.95 -9.03
C THR A 203 28.14 -10.75 -8.05
N VAL A 204 27.09 -11.38 -8.56
CA VAL A 204 26.21 -12.28 -7.81
C VAL A 204 26.24 -13.67 -8.42
N ASN A 205 26.30 -14.68 -7.55
CA ASN A 205 26.07 -16.08 -7.88
C ASN A 205 24.58 -16.36 -7.78
N VAL A 206 23.98 -16.97 -8.79
CA VAL A 206 22.59 -17.41 -8.76
C VAL A 206 22.55 -18.92 -8.81
N THR A 207 22.08 -19.53 -7.73
CA THR A 207 21.89 -20.98 -7.64
C THR A 207 20.44 -21.29 -8.01
N LYS A 208 20.23 -22.10 -9.06
CA LYS A 208 18.90 -22.57 -9.42
C LYS A 208 18.26 -23.33 -8.25
N ASN A 209 16.95 -23.20 -8.10
CA ASN A 209 16.19 -23.93 -7.10
C ASN A 209 14.95 -24.59 -7.71
N GLU A 210 14.39 -25.56 -6.99
CA GLU A 210 13.32 -26.45 -7.44
C GLU A 210 11.95 -25.76 -7.63
N TRP A 211 11.84 -24.45 -7.36
CA TRP A 211 10.54 -23.78 -7.31
C TRP A 211 9.77 -23.80 -8.65
N ASN A 212 10.45 -23.99 -9.79
CA ASN A 212 9.86 -24.10 -11.12
C ASN A 212 10.56 -25.11 -12.06
N ASP A 213 11.50 -25.92 -11.54
CA ASP A 213 12.32 -26.83 -12.33
C ASP A 213 12.49 -28.13 -11.53
N GLU A 214 11.65 -29.14 -11.80
CA GLU A 214 11.78 -30.48 -11.18
C GLU A 214 13.14 -31.14 -11.51
N ASP A 215 13.82 -30.63 -12.55
CA ASP A 215 15.17 -31.01 -12.97
C ASP A 215 16.24 -29.98 -12.51
N SER A 216 15.99 -29.22 -11.43
CA SER A 216 16.99 -28.26 -10.94
C SER A 216 18.31 -28.99 -10.61
N ASP A 217 19.34 -28.74 -11.42
CA ASP A 217 20.66 -29.35 -11.30
C ASP A 217 21.50 -28.72 -10.17
N GLY A 218 20.91 -27.80 -9.41
CA GLY A 218 21.61 -26.98 -8.42
C GLY A 218 22.71 -26.13 -9.03
N SER A 219 22.71 -25.90 -10.35
CA SER A 219 23.77 -25.16 -11.02
C SER A 219 23.81 -23.71 -10.55
N THR A 220 25.03 -23.22 -10.42
CA THR A 220 25.33 -21.85 -10.02
C THR A 220 25.90 -21.08 -11.20
N HIS A 221 25.30 -19.94 -11.51
CA HIS A 221 25.74 -19.05 -12.58
C HIS A 221 26.18 -17.70 -12.01
N GLN A 222 27.24 -17.13 -12.56
CA GLN A 222 27.73 -15.79 -12.19
C GLN A 222 27.13 -14.73 -13.10
N LEU A 223 26.59 -13.68 -12.49
CA LEU A 223 26.04 -12.51 -13.17
C LEU A 223 26.74 -11.25 -12.66
N HIS A 224 27.11 -10.37 -13.57
CA HIS A 224 27.85 -9.14 -13.30
C HIS A 224 27.00 -7.89 -13.60
N ALA A 225 26.98 -6.93 -12.68
CA ALA A 225 26.31 -5.65 -12.82
C ALA A 225 27.30 -4.53 -13.18
N LYS A 226 27.05 -3.84 -14.30
CA LYS A 226 27.90 -2.75 -14.77
C LYS A 226 27.74 -1.50 -13.91
N TYR A 227 26.50 -1.06 -13.69
CA TYR A 227 26.18 0.19 -12.97
C TYR A 227 25.80 -0.04 -11.52
N GLY A 228 24.95 -1.02 -11.23
CA GLY A 228 24.55 -1.30 -9.84
C GLY A 228 23.58 -2.45 -9.66
N ILE A 229 23.31 -2.75 -8.38
CA ILE A 229 22.43 -3.83 -7.93
C ILE A 229 21.36 -3.24 -7.02
N VAL A 230 20.10 -3.63 -7.21
CA VAL A 230 18.99 -3.33 -6.29
C VAL A 230 18.62 -4.59 -5.53
N ILE A 231 18.72 -4.54 -4.21
CA ILE A 231 18.22 -5.58 -3.30
C ILE A 231 16.77 -5.23 -2.95
N ALA A 232 15.84 -6.12 -3.32
CA ALA A 232 14.39 -5.97 -3.14
C ALA A 232 13.77 -7.29 -2.66
N SER A 233 14.44 -7.95 -1.70
CA SER A 233 14.13 -9.31 -1.26
C SER A 233 12.87 -9.44 -0.38
N GLY A 234 12.26 -8.32 0.01
CA GLY A 234 11.00 -8.30 0.76
C GLY A 234 11.15 -8.72 2.22
N ALA A 235 10.07 -9.28 2.78
CA ALA A 235 9.99 -9.76 4.16
C ALA A 235 9.08 -10.98 4.28
N THR A 236 9.30 -11.83 5.28
CA THR A 236 8.47 -13.00 5.64
C THR A 236 7.76 -12.81 6.98
N PRO A 237 6.75 -13.62 7.34
CA PRO A 237 6.19 -13.61 8.69
C PRO A 237 7.29 -13.71 9.77
N SER A 238 7.11 -12.99 10.87
CA SER A 238 8.13 -12.96 11.94
C SER A 238 8.25 -14.31 12.64
N THR A 239 9.37 -15.00 12.42
CA THR A 239 9.70 -16.27 13.09
C THR A 239 10.12 -16.07 14.54
N THR A 240 10.76 -14.95 14.89
CA THR A 240 11.20 -14.65 16.26
C THR A 240 10.03 -14.54 17.24
N LEU A 241 8.86 -14.07 16.81
CA LEU A 241 7.65 -14.05 17.64
C LEU A 241 6.92 -15.41 17.65
N LEU A 242 7.12 -16.23 16.61
CA LEU A 242 6.60 -17.60 16.52
C LEU A 242 7.38 -18.56 17.45
N GLU A 243 8.71 -18.43 17.53
CA GLU A 243 9.60 -19.23 18.40
C GLU A 243 9.37 -18.99 19.90
N ASN A 244 8.83 -17.82 20.26
CA ASN A 244 8.54 -17.47 21.66
C ASN A 244 7.20 -18.03 22.17
N ILE A 245 6.38 -18.63 21.30
CA ILE A 245 5.11 -19.25 21.70
C ILE A 245 5.35 -20.75 21.84
N ALA A 246 5.45 -21.22 23.09
CA ALA A 246 5.77 -22.62 23.36
C ALA A 246 4.69 -23.55 22.76
N GLY A 247 5.13 -24.53 21.96
CA GLY A 247 4.27 -25.54 21.32
C GLY A 247 3.66 -25.13 19.98
N LEU A 248 3.86 -23.90 19.51
CA LEU A 248 3.32 -23.44 18.22
C LEU A 248 3.92 -24.20 17.02
N ASP A 249 5.20 -24.58 17.10
CA ASP A 249 5.92 -25.40 16.12
C ASP A 249 5.39 -26.85 16.03
N THR A 250 4.64 -27.30 17.04
CA THR A 250 4.09 -28.66 17.11
C THR A 250 2.66 -28.75 16.55
N ILE A 251 2.07 -27.63 16.13
CA ILE A 251 0.69 -27.58 15.62
C ILE A 251 0.61 -26.88 14.26
N PRO A 252 -0.40 -27.19 13.44
CA PRO A 252 -0.70 -26.39 12.26
C PRO A 252 -1.16 -24.99 12.65
N TYR A 253 -0.55 -23.96 12.05
CA TYR A 253 -0.97 -22.57 12.20
C TYR A 253 -0.97 -21.85 10.85
N TRP A 254 -1.76 -20.79 10.77
CA TRP A 254 -1.83 -19.94 9.59
C TRP A 254 -0.99 -18.68 9.79
N THR A 255 -0.47 -18.16 8.69
CA THR A 255 0.09 -16.82 8.55
C THR A 255 -0.53 -16.16 7.33
N TYR A 256 -0.16 -14.91 7.04
CA TYR A 256 -0.58 -14.30 5.78
C TYR A 256 -0.05 -15.05 4.54
N GLU A 257 0.96 -15.91 4.67
CA GLU A 257 1.49 -16.65 3.51
C GLU A 257 0.61 -17.82 3.08
N ASN A 258 -0.01 -18.53 4.02
CA ASN A 258 -0.71 -19.79 3.75
C ASN A 258 -2.23 -19.75 4.00
N VAL A 259 -2.75 -18.73 4.69
CA VAL A 259 -4.17 -18.65 5.08
C VAL A 259 -5.11 -18.75 3.89
N TRP A 260 -4.68 -18.30 2.72
CA TRP A 260 -5.49 -18.26 1.49
C TRP A 260 -5.81 -19.63 0.90
N ASP A 261 -5.05 -20.66 1.26
CA ASP A 261 -5.31 -22.03 0.84
C ASP A 261 -5.81 -22.83 2.05
N GLU A 262 -5.11 -22.71 3.19
CA GLU A 262 -5.41 -23.48 4.40
C GLU A 262 -6.79 -23.17 5.01
N PHE A 263 -7.26 -21.91 4.94
CA PHE A 263 -8.60 -21.55 5.40
C PHE A 263 -9.68 -22.30 4.61
N PHE A 264 -9.58 -22.30 3.28
CA PHE A 264 -10.59 -22.93 2.42
C PHE A 264 -10.49 -24.46 2.47
N LEU A 265 -9.29 -25.02 2.59
CA LEU A 265 -9.10 -26.44 2.87
C LEU A 265 -9.73 -26.86 4.20
N ALA A 266 -9.62 -26.03 5.25
CA ALA A 266 -10.27 -26.28 6.53
C ALA A 266 -11.80 -26.24 6.43
N VAL A 267 -12.35 -25.29 5.67
CA VAL A 267 -13.79 -25.24 5.36
C VAL A 267 -14.23 -26.52 4.63
N GLU A 268 -13.49 -26.98 3.62
CA GLU A 268 -13.85 -28.17 2.82
C GLU A 268 -13.79 -29.47 3.62
N LYS A 269 -12.79 -29.62 4.51
CA LYS A 269 -12.62 -30.81 5.36
C LYS A 269 -13.71 -30.93 6.43
N ARG A 270 -14.38 -29.84 6.79
CA ARG A 270 -15.41 -29.87 7.84
C ARG A 270 -16.62 -30.68 7.34
N ASN A 271 -16.88 -31.79 8.02
CA ASN A 271 -18.05 -32.63 7.75
C ASN A 271 -19.34 -31.82 7.91
N ARG A 272 -20.17 -31.77 6.86
CA ARG A 272 -21.52 -31.15 6.81
C ARG A 272 -22.53 -31.68 7.85
N LYS A 273 -22.11 -32.56 8.75
CA LYS A 273 -22.95 -33.22 9.77
C LYS A 273 -22.93 -32.54 11.14
N ARG A 274 -22.13 -31.50 11.36
CA ARG A 274 -22.17 -30.71 12.60
C ARG A 274 -23.25 -29.64 12.48
N ASP A 275 -24.32 -29.76 13.27
CA ASP A 275 -25.33 -28.70 13.53
C ASP A 275 -24.68 -27.55 14.33
N THR A 276 -23.73 -26.83 13.73
CA THR A 276 -23.12 -25.65 14.35
C THR A 276 -23.40 -24.42 13.51
N GLU A 277 -23.98 -23.39 14.12
CA GLU A 277 -24.28 -22.09 13.49
C GLU A 277 -23.03 -21.36 12.94
N LYS A 278 -21.82 -21.74 13.41
CA LYS A 278 -20.53 -21.17 12.98
C LYS A 278 -19.66 -22.20 12.25
N LEU A 279 -18.95 -21.74 11.23
CA LEU A 279 -18.07 -22.56 10.39
C LEU A 279 -16.86 -23.12 11.12
N MET A 280 -16.23 -22.33 11.97
CA MET A 280 -15.10 -22.72 12.81
C MET A 280 -14.78 -21.56 13.76
N LYS A 281 -14.03 -21.86 14.81
CA LYS A 281 -13.48 -20.86 15.71
C LYS A 281 -12.01 -20.62 15.40
N VAL A 282 -11.66 -19.40 15.00
CA VAL A 282 -10.30 -18.99 14.65
C VAL A 282 -9.75 -18.04 15.72
N ILE A 283 -8.60 -18.38 16.27
CA ILE A 283 -7.87 -17.51 17.20
C ILE A 283 -6.83 -16.73 16.40
N VAL A 284 -6.97 -15.41 16.34
CA VAL A 284 -6.05 -14.52 15.62
C VAL A 284 -5.10 -13.88 16.62
N VAL A 285 -3.79 -14.02 16.39
CA VAL A 285 -2.73 -13.50 17.26
C VAL A 285 -2.04 -12.33 16.58
N GLY A 286 -2.25 -11.13 17.10
CA GLY A 286 -1.66 -9.87 16.62
C GLY A 286 -2.73 -8.86 16.18
N GLY A 287 -2.89 -7.78 16.95
CA GLY A 287 -3.85 -6.70 16.67
C GLY A 287 -3.37 -5.65 15.66
N GLY A 288 -2.48 -6.01 14.74
CA GLY A 288 -2.03 -5.15 13.64
C GLY A 288 -2.99 -5.14 12.44
N PRO A 289 -2.64 -4.46 11.33
CA PRO A 289 -3.51 -4.35 10.14
C PRO A 289 -4.00 -5.70 9.61
N ILE A 290 -3.08 -6.65 9.38
CA ILE A 290 -3.40 -7.99 8.87
C ILE A 290 -4.39 -8.72 9.78
N GLY A 291 -4.14 -8.71 11.10
CA GLY A 291 -5.00 -9.38 12.06
C GLY A 291 -6.40 -8.77 12.13
N CYS A 292 -6.52 -7.43 12.08
CA CYS A 292 -7.81 -6.75 12.06
C CYS A 292 -8.60 -7.05 10.78
N GLU A 293 -7.96 -6.95 9.62
CA GLU A 293 -8.57 -7.24 8.31
C GLU A 293 -9.10 -8.68 8.25
N LEU A 294 -8.24 -9.65 8.56
CA LEU A 294 -8.61 -11.06 8.47
C LEU A 294 -9.64 -11.46 9.54
N SER A 295 -9.59 -10.87 10.73
CA SER A 295 -10.62 -11.11 11.76
C SER A 295 -12.01 -10.67 11.30
N GLN A 296 -12.11 -9.48 10.70
CA GLN A 296 -13.38 -8.98 10.17
C GLN A 296 -13.86 -9.82 8.98
N ALA A 297 -12.96 -10.17 8.06
CA ALA A 297 -13.29 -11.01 6.91
C ALA A 297 -13.83 -12.38 7.35
N MET A 298 -13.10 -13.09 8.21
CA MET A 298 -13.46 -14.43 8.68
C MET A 298 -14.76 -14.43 9.49
N SER A 299 -14.98 -13.42 10.35
CA SER A 299 -16.25 -13.27 11.08
C SER A 299 -17.43 -13.10 10.13
N ARG A 300 -17.31 -12.19 9.15
CA ARG A 300 -18.34 -11.94 8.13
C ARG A 300 -18.60 -13.18 7.26
N LEU A 301 -17.58 -14.00 7.01
CA LEU A 301 -17.72 -15.26 6.27
C LEU A 301 -18.26 -16.44 7.11
N GLY A 302 -18.56 -16.24 8.39
CA GLY A 302 -19.26 -17.22 9.24
C GLY A 302 -18.40 -17.89 10.31
N CYS A 303 -17.17 -17.44 10.54
CA CYS A 303 -16.36 -17.92 11.65
C CYS A 303 -16.75 -17.24 12.98
N SER A 304 -16.43 -17.90 14.09
CA SER A 304 -16.26 -17.24 15.39
C SER A 304 -14.79 -16.84 15.51
N VAL A 305 -14.50 -15.60 15.88
CA VAL A 305 -13.14 -15.06 15.89
C VAL A 305 -12.81 -14.49 17.25
N VAL A 306 -11.64 -14.87 17.77
CA VAL A 306 -11.03 -14.23 18.95
C VAL A 306 -9.73 -13.56 18.52
N LEU A 307 -9.67 -12.23 18.61
CA LEU A 307 -8.50 -11.43 18.25
C LEU A 307 -7.70 -11.06 19.50
N VAL A 308 -6.53 -11.66 19.65
CA VAL A 308 -5.64 -11.45 20.79
C VAL A 308 -4.52 -10.49 20.40
N SER A 309 -4.34 -9.43 21.20
CA SER A 309 -3.29 -8.43 21.00
C SER A 309 -2.50 -8.21 22.29
N LYS A 310 -1.17 -8.33 22.19
CA LYS A 310 -0.25 -7.96 23.27
C LYS A 310 -0.30 -6.46 23.58
N SER A 311 -0.54 -5.64 22.55
CA SER A 311 -0.64 -4.20 22.68
C SER A 311 -1.90 -3.80 23.45
N PRO A 312 -1.89 -2.61 24.09
CA PRO A 312 -3.06 -2.14 24.84
C PRO A 312 -4.26 -1.79 23.96
N ARG A 313 -4.03 -1.62 22.64
CA ARG A 313 -5.05 -1.27 21.65
C ARG A 313 -4.74 -2.00 20.33
N LEU A 314 -5.77 -2.16 19.50
CA LEU A 314 -5.61 -2.53 18.09
C LEU A 314 -4.92 -1.39 17.33
N LEU A 315 -4.18 -1.71 16.27
CA LEU A 315 -3.45 -0.73 15.45
C LEU A 315 -2.66 0.26 16.33
N PRO A 316 -1.65 -0.19 17.08
CA PRO A 316 -0.98 0.63 18.10
C PRO A 316 -0.34 1.91 17.53
N ASP A 317 0.04 1.90 16.26
CA ASP A 317 0.65 3.05 15.56
C ASP A 317 -0.38 4.07 15.03
N ALA A 318 -1.68 3.74 15.09
CA ALA A 318 -2.76 4.66 14.71
C ALA A 318 -3.12 5.61 15.85
N ASP A 319 -3.80 6.72 15.51
CA ASP A 319 -4.42 7.62 16.50
C ASP A 319 -5.32 6.84 17.47
N VAL A 320 -5.39 7.30 18.72
CA VAL A 320 -6.13 6.62 19.79
C VAL A 320 -7.59 6.41 19.43
N GLU A 321 -8.20 7.45 18.88
CA GLU A 321 -9.60 7.46 18.45
C GLU A 321 -9.85 6.45 17.33
N ALA A 322 -8.88 6.24 16.44
CA ALA A 322 -9.01 5.30 15.33
C ALA A 322 -9.02 3.85 15.83
N SER A 323 -8.10 3.53 16.74
CA SER A 323 -8.03 2.20 17.36
C SER A 323 -9.28 1.87 18.17
N MET A 324 -9.77 2.84 18.96
CA MET A 324 -10.98 2.66 19.77
C MET A 324 -12.21 2.44 18.90
N GLU A 325 -12.33 3.22 17.82
CA GLU A 325 -13.46 3.10 16.91
C GLU A 325 -13.45 1.78 16.15
N LEU A 326 -12.28 1.33 15.68
CA LEU A 326 -12.15 0.03 15.05
C LEU A 326 -12.48 -1.11 16.02
N GLN A 327 -11.93 -1.09 17.24
CA GLN A 327 -12.24 -2.10 18.25
C GLN A 327 -13.75 -2.19 18.50
N ARG A 328 -14.41 -1.05 18.69
CA ARG A 328 -15.87 -0.98 18.87
C ARG A 328 -16.61 -1.58 17.68
N VAL A 329 -16.17 -1.33 16.44
CA VAL A 329 -16.78 -1.90 15.24
C VAL A 329 -16.64 -3.43 15.23
N LEU A 330 -15.43 -3.95 15.49
CA LEU A 330 -15.18 -5.40 15.50
C LEU A 330 -15.98 -6.11 16.60
N GLU A 331 -16.05 -5.56 17.80
CA GLU A 331 -16.85 -6.09 18.91
C GLU A 331 -18.35 -6.10 18.58
N ASN A 332 -18.87 -5.05 17.94
CA ASN A 332 -20.26 -5.00 17.48
C ASN A 332 -20.57 -6.00 16.36
N GLU A 333 -19.55 -6.46 15.63
CA GLU A 333 -19.66 -7.56 14.65
C GLU A 333 -19.45 -8.95 15.29
N GLY A 334 -19.38 -9.03 16.62
CA GLY A 334 -19.28 -10.29 17.37
C GLY A 334 -17.88 -10.92 17.38
N ILE A 335 -16.84 -10.12 17.17
CA ILE A 335 -15.45 -10.55 17.33
C ILE A 335 -15.03 -10.30 18.77
N ASP A 336 -14.51 -11.34 19.44
CA ASP A 336 -13.98 -11.21 20.79
C ASP A 336 -12.59 -10.58 20.74
N VAL A 337 -12.47 -9.30 21.12
CA VAL A 337 -11.19 -8.57 21.10
C VAL A 337 -10.54 -8.59 22.49
N MET A 338 -9.34 -9.14 22.59
CA MET A 338 -8.57 -9.27 23.82
C MET A 338 -7.23 -8.52 23.71
N CYS A 339 -7.21 -7.24 24.11
CA CYS A 339 -6.00 -6.43 24.21
C CYS A 339 -5.27 -6.63 25.56
N ASN A 340 -4.00 -6.22 25.65
CA ASN A 340 -3.11 -6.47 26.80
C ASN A 340 -2.91 -7.96 27.14
N GLN A 341 -3.03 -8.84 26.14
CA GLN A 341 -2.85 -10.28 26.32
C GLN A 341 -1.77 -10.80 25.38
N ALA A 342 -0.74 -11.42 25.94
CA ALA A 342 0.24 -12.17 25.16
C ALA A 342 -0.16 -13.64 25.12
N VAL A 343 0.00 -14.28 23.97
CA VAL A 343 -0.05 -15.74 23.86
C VAL A 343 1.27 -16.30 24.38
N VAL A 344 1.20 -17.24 25.32
CA VAL A 344 2.38 -17.79 26.02
C VAL A 344 2.67 -19.21 25.55
N SER A 345 1.62 -20.02 25.35
CA SER A 345 1.76 -21.38 24.85
C SER A 345 0.53 -21.83 24.08
N VAL A 346 0.73 -22.82 23.22
CA VAL A 346 -0.34 -23.48 22.47
C VAL A 346 -0.19 -24.98 22.60
N THR A 347 -1.30 -25.68 22.85
CA THR A 347 -1.35 -27.14 22.95
C THR A 347 -2.58 -27.67 22.22
N THR A 348 -2.56 -28.96 21.86
CA THR A 348 -3.76 -29.67 21.38
C THR A 348 -4.43 -30.40 22.52
N GLU A 349 -5.74 -30.20 22.70
CA GLU A 349 -6.57 -31.05 23.54
C GLU A 349 -7.28 -32.10 22.67
N SER A 350 -7.18 -33.38 23.08
CA SER A 350 -7.90 -34.47 22.43
C SER A 350 -9.38 -34.34 22.77
N SER A 351 -10.23 -34.15 21.76
CA SER A 351 -11.68 -34.20 21.95
C SER A 351 -12.09 -35.63 22.35
N SER A 352 -12.93 -35.75 23.39
CA SER A 352 -13.49 -37.04 23.78
C SER A 352 -14.25 -37.67 22.61
N LYS A 353 -14.10 -39.00 22.46
CA LYS A 353 -14.40 -39.86 21.30
C LYS A 353 -15.84 -39.86 20.73
N GLU A 354 -16.70 -38.89 21.03
CA GLU A 354 -18.09 -38.86 20.55
C GLU A 354 -18.36 -37.79 19.47
N SER A 355 -17.41 -36.88 19.20
CA SER A 355 -17.64 -35.74 18.30
C SER A 355 -16.61 -35.63 17.15
N GLY A 356 -16.39 -36.73 16.41
CA GLY A 356 -15.79 -36.73 15.05
C GLY A 356 -14.52 -35.89 14.83
N ASP A 357 -13.38 -36.58 14.77
CA ASP A 357 -12.09 -36.20 14.18
C ASP A 357 -11.76 -34.69 14.14
N GLY A 358 -11.16 -34.20 15.22
CA GLY A 358 -10.57 -32.86 15.29
C GLY A 358 -9.92 -32.64 16.66
N SER A 359 -8.62 -32.36 16.65
CA SER A 359 -7.91 -31.83 17.82
C SER A 359 -8.29 -30.37 18.03
N THR A 360 -8.75 -30.01 19.22
CA THR A 360 -9.01 -28.60 19.56
C THR A 360 -7.70 -27.94 19.96
N ILE A 361 -7.45 -26.73 19.46
CA ILE A 361 -6.29 -25.93 19.84
C ILE A 361 -6.64 -25.15 21.10
N LYS A 362 -5.78 -25.27 22.12
CA LYS A 362 -5.84 -24.48 23.34
C LYS A 362 -4.70 -23.47 23.35
N VAL A 363 -5.07 -22.19 23.41
CA VAL A 363 -4.15 -21.07 23.49
C VAL A 363 -4.16 -20.53 24.91
N SER A 364 -3.01 -20.55 25.58
CA SER A 364 -2.85 -20.00 26.94
C SER A 364 -2.33 -18.58 26.89
N LEU A 365 -2.96 -17.69 27.65
CA LEU A 365 -2.66 -16.26 27.69
C LEU A 365 -1.81 -15.88 28.91
N SER A 366 -1.21 -14.70 28.86
CA SER A 366 -0.47 -14.09 29.97
C SER A 366 -1.32 -13.87 31.23
N SER A 367 -2.65 -13.75 31.08
CA SER A 367 -3.60 -13.66 32.20
C SER A 367 -3.85 -14.98 32.93
N GLN A 368 -3.25 -16.09 32.47
CA GLN A 368 -3.56 -17.48 32.89
C GLN A 368 -4.93 -17.98 32.40
N GLU A 369 -5.66 -17.19 31.62
CA GLU A 369 -6.84 -17.67 30.90
C GLU A 369 -6.43 -18.50 29.68
N SER A 370 -7.34 -19.35 29.21
CA SER A 370 -7.14 -20.14 27.99
C SER A 370 -8.31 -20.04 27.05
N ILE A 371 -8.02 -19.92 25.75
CA ILE A 371 -9.01 -19.89 24.67
C ILE A 371 -8.93 -21.22 23.93
N LEU A 372 -10.09 -21.83 23.68
CA LEU A 372 -10.21 -22.99 22.79
C LEU A 372 -10.66 -22.53 21.39
N GLY A 373 -10.07 -23.10 20.35
CA GLY A 373 -10.39 -22.83 18.94
C GLY A 373 -10.05 -24.01 18.03
N ASP A 374 -10.56 -23.97 16.80
CA ASP A 374 -10.27 -24.98 15.77
C ASP A 374 -8.93 -24.68 15.06
N HIS A 375 -8.67 -23.38 14.81
CA HIS A 375 -7.48 -22.92 14.09
C HIS A 375 -6.86 -21.69 14.74
N ILE A 376 -5.58 -21.47 14.48
CA ILE A 376 -4.83 -20.29 14.92
C ILE A 376 -4.20 -19.58 13.72
N LEU A 377 -4.37 -18.27 13.64
CA LEU A 377 -3.74 -17.39 12.66
C LEU A 377 -2.78 -16.46 13.39
N VAL A 378 -1.51 -16.44 12.97
CA VAL A 378 -0.49 -15.59 13.56
C VAL A 378 -0.11 -14.46 12.60
N SER A 379 -0.31 -13.23 13.06
CA SER A 379 -0.08 -11.99 12.32
C SER A 379 0.68 -10.98 13.19
N THR A 380 1.76 -11.44 13.83
CA THR A 380 2.51 -10.68 14.84
C THR A 380 3.61 -9.77 14.27
N GLY A 381 3.79 -9.75 12.95
CA GLY A 381 4.76 -8.88 12.27
C GLY A 381 5.45 -9.57 11.11
N ARG A 382 6.37 -8.86 10.46
CA ARG A 382 7.16 -9.37 9.34
C ARG A 382 8.63 -9.00 9.54
N VAL A 383 9.53 -9.86 9.06
CA VAL A 383 10.99 -9.71 9.20
C VAL A 383 11.63 -9.64 7.81
N PRO A 384 12.56 -8.70 7.58
CA PRO A 384 13.30 -8.58 6.32
C PRO A 384 14.01 -9.86 5.86
N ASN A 385 13.91 -10.15 4.55
CA ASN A 385 14.56 -11.29 3.91
C ASN A 385 16.01 -10.97 3.53
N ILE A 386 16.90 -10.95 4.52
CA ILE A 386 18.30 -10.53 4.33
C ILE A 386 19.32 -11.64 4.63
N ASN A 387 18.82 -12.81 5.04
CA ASN A 387 19.64 -13.96 5.42
C ASN A 387 20.12 -14.74 4.20
N ASN A 388 21.29 -15.38 4.32
CA ASN A 388 21.86 -16.24 3.30
C ASN A 388 21.99 -15.55 1.92
N MET A 389 22.33 -14.27 1.89
CA MET A 389 22.58 -13.53 0.65
C MET A 389 24.07 -13.22 0.43
N GLY A 390 24.95 -13.59 1.37
CA GLY A 390 26.39 -13.26 1.31
C GLY A 390 26.69 -11.77 1.51
N LEU A 391 25.84 -11.04 2.24
CA LEU A 391 26.00 -9.60 2.50
C LEU A 391 27.31 -9.31 3.26
N GLU A 392 27.73 -10.25 4.10
CA GLU A 392 28.99 -10.24 4.84
C GLU A 392 30.22 -10.22 3.92
N ASN A 393 30.14 -10.85 2.73
CA ASN A 393 31.25 -10.92 1.78
C ASN A 393 31.60 -9.55 1.19
N ILE A 394 30.63 -8.64 1.16
CA ILE A 394 30.78 -7.28 0.62
C ILE A 394 30.86 -6.22 1.72
N GLY A 395 30.86 -6.64 3.00
CA GLY A 395 30.89 -5.74 4.14
C GLY A 395 29.66 -4.84 4.26
N LEU A 396 28.51 -5.30 3.74
CA LEU A 396 27.26 -4.54 3.80
C LEU A 396 26.71 -4.52 5.23
N GLN A 397 26.44 -3.33 5.75
CA GLN A 397 25.89 -3.15 7.10
C GLN A 397 24.39 -3.42 7.14
N ILE A 398 23.99 -4.16 8.17
CA ILE A 398 22.60 -4.37 8.57
C ILE A 398 22.35 -3.64 9.89
N ASN A 399 21.12 -3.19 10.12
CA ASN A 399 20.67 -2.73 11.42
C ASN A 399 20.20 -3.96 12.21
N ASP A 400 20.63 -4.11 13.47
CA ASP A 400 20.29 -5.23 14.35
C ASP A 400 19.18 -4.87 15.38
N ASP A 401 18.49 -3.75 15.21
CA ASP A 401 17.43 -3.31 16.12
C ASP A 401 16.26 -4.32 16.26
N THR A 402 15.57 -4.26 17.41
CA THR A 402 14.70 -5.30 18.01
C THR A 402 13.44 -5.71 17.22
N ASN A 403 13.24 -5.21 15.99
CA ASN A 403 12.13 -5.56 15.10
C ASN A 403 12.57 -6.38 13.87
N GLY A 404 13.67 -7.14 13.99
CA GLY A 404 14.14 -8.06 12.94
C GLY A 404 15.20 -7.49 12.02
N GLY A 405 15.72 -6.29 12.30
CA GLY A 405 16.79 -5.67 11.53
C GLY A 405 16.42 -5.33 10.08
N GLY A 406 17.38 -4.86 9.28
CA GLY A 406 17.18 -4.49 7.87
C GLY A 406 18.47 -4.01 7.21
N ILE A 407 18.51 -3.91 5.89
CA ILE A 407 19.67 -3.36 5.17
C ILE A 407 19.77 -1.86 5.43
N CYS A 408 20.90 -1.41 5.99
CA CYS A 408 21.16 0.01 6.21
C CYS A 408 21.29 0.75 4.88
N VAL A 409 20.49 1.81 4.70
CA VAL A 409 20.53 2.70 3.55
C VAL A 409 20.59 4.17 3.96
N ASP A 410 21.17 5.00 3.10
CA ASP A 410 21.05 6.45 3.20
C ASP A 410 19.69 6.95 2.70
N SER A 411 19.46 8.27 2.74
CA SER A 411 18.20 8.87 2.27
C SER A 411 17.90 8.64 0.78
N LYS A 412 18.89 8.19 0.00
CA LYS A 412 18.80 7.93 -1.44
C LYS A 412 18.72 6.44 -1.75
N LEU A 413 18.54 5.61 -0.71
CA LEU A 413 18.46 4.15 -0.77
C LEU A 413 19.78 3.46 -1.06
N GLN A 414 20.91 4.19 -1.05
CA GLN A 414 22.21 3.58 -1.27
C GLN A 414 22.68 2.91 0.01
N THR A 415 23.15 1.67 -0.09
CA THR A 415 23.72 0.94 1.04
C THR A 415 25.12 1.50 1.38
N THR A 416 25.72 0.94 2.43
CA THR A 416 27.13 1.20 2.77
C THR A 416 28.12 0.80 1.66
N VAL A 417 27.70 -0.06 0.72
CA VAL A 417 28.50 -0.46 -0.44
C VAL A 417 28.08 0.34 -1.67
N LYS A 418 29.05 1.04 -2.27
CA LYS A 418 28.79 1.89 -3.44
C LYS A 418 28.31 1.07 -4.64
N GLY A 419 27.20 1.50 -5.23
CA GLY A 419 26.58 0.83 -6.38
C GLY A 419 25.56 -0.25 -5.99
N ILE A 420 25.38 -0.52 -4.70
CA ILE A 420 24.33 -1.40 -4.18
C ILE A 420 23.30 -0.55 -3.47
N PHE A 421 22.04 -0.72 -3.86
CA PHE A 421 20.87 -0.06 -3.30
C PHE A 421 19.93 -1.10 -2.71
N SER A 422 19.12 -0.71 -1.72
CA SER A 422 18.09 -1.57 -1.14
C SER A 422 16.77 -0.83 -1.09
N ALA A 423 15.67 -1.52 -1.44
CA ALA A 423 14.35 -0.92 -1.56
C ALA A 423 13.24 -1.90 -1.14
N GLY A 424 12.19 -1.37 -0.52
CA GLY A 424 11.08 -2.13 0.01
C GLY A 424 11.37 -2.72 1.39
N ASP A 425 10.61 -3.75 1.74
CA ASP A 425 10.54 -4.29 3.09
C ASP A 425 11.89 -4.76 3.64
N CYS A 426 12.85 -5.13 2.78
CA CYS A 426 14.19 -5.56 3.18
C CYS A 426 15.05 -4.46 3.81
N THR A 427 14.63 -3.19 3.72
CA THR A 427 15.29 -2.05 4.39
C THR A 427 14.95 -1.96 5.88
N GLY A 428 13.86 -2.58 6.33
CA GLY A 428 13.37 -2.46 7.72
C GLY A 428 12.64 -1.14 8.03
N ASP A 429 12.40 -0.28 7.04
CA ASP A 429 11.46 0.86 7.16
C ASP A 429 10.00 0.33 7.12
N ARG A 430 9.02 1.17 6.79
CA ARG A 430 7.61 0.81 6.64
C ARG A 430 7.39 -0.15 5.47
N GLN A 431 6.68 -1.23 5.74
CA GLN A 431 6.46 -2.35 4.83
C GLN A 431 5.14 -2.21 4.06
N PHE A 432 5.11 -1.28 3.10
CA PHE A 432 3.95 -1.02 2.25
C PHE A 432 4.28 -1.17 0.77
N THR A 433 3.40 -1.83 0.01
CA THR A 433 3.60 -2.11 -1.42
C THR A 433 3.86 -0.85 -2.26
N HIS A 434 3.09 0.22 -2.05
CA HIS A 434 3.24 1.48 -2.79
C HIS A 434 4.56 2.18 -2.44
N TYR A 435 5.01 2.08 -1.19
CA TYR A 435 6.29 2.64 -0.76
C TYR A 435 7.46 1.82 -1.29
N ALA A 436 7.35 0.49 -1.30
CA ALA A 436 8.32 -0.40 -1.94
C ALA A 436 8.48 -0.07 -3.44
N GLY A 437 7.37 0.11 -4.16
CA GLY A 437 7.39 0.52 -5.58
C GLY A 437 8.05 1.89 -5.78
N PHE A 438 7.67 2.89 -4.97
CA PHE A 438 8.31 4.21 -4.97
C PHE A 438 9.83 4.10 -4.75
N GLN A 439 10.25 3.37 -3.71
CA GLN A 439 11.66 3.17 -3.40
C GLN A 439 12.40 2.46 -4.54
N GLY A 440 11.80 1.43 -5.15
CA GLY A 440 12.37 0.73 -6.29
C GLY A 440 12.65 1.66 -7.48
N ALA A 441 11.71 2.54 -7.81
CA ALA A 441 11.89 3.55 -8.85
C ALA A 441 13.04 4.52 -8.53
N ILE A 442 13.11 5.01 -7.28
CA ILE A 442 14.16 5.93 -6.84
C ILE A 442 15.54 5.27 -6.81
N ALA A 443 15.64 4.01 -6.34
CA ALA A 443 16.88 3.25 -6.36
C ALA A 443 17.42 3.09 -7.79
N ALA A 444 16.57 2.67 -8.74
CA ALA A 444 16.96 2.55 -10.14
C ALA A 444 17.36 3.91 -10.76
N ARG A 445 16.62 4.99 -10.45
CA ARG A 445 16.97 6.36 -10.86
C ARG A 445 18.37 6.76 -10.38
N ASN A 446 18.64 6.57 -9.09
CA ASN A 446 19.90 6.97 -8.47
C ASN A 446 21.09 6.12 -8.93
N ILE A 447 20.85 4.89 -9.41
CA ILE A 447 21.89 4.06 -10.07
C ILE A 447 22.20 4.57 -11.48
N LEU A 448 21.15 4.87 -12.27
CA LEU A 448 21.29 5.02 -13.73
C LEU A 448 21.45 6.47 -14.20
N LEU A 449 20.95 7.42 -13.41
CA LEU A 449 20.94 8.84 -13.76
C LEU A 449 21.84 9.61 -12.78
N PRO A 450 22.41 10.77 -13.18
CA PRO A 450 23.18 11.63 -12.29
C PRO A 450 22.28 12.42 -11.33
N LEU A 451 21.26 11.77 -10.78
CA LEU A 451 20.30 12.32 -9.82
C LEU A 451 20.64 11.84 -8.40
N LYS A 452 20.02 12.48 -7.42
CA LYS A 452 20.22 12.21 -5.99
C LYS A 452 18.90 12.32 -5.26
N ASP A 453 17.89 11.67 -5.82
CA ASP A 453 16.53 11.75 -5.33
C ASP A 453 16.39 11.05 -3.97
N VAL A 454 15.55 11.62 -3.12
CA VAL A 454 15.27 11.06 -1.79
C VAL A 454 14.25 9.93 -1.95
N GLY A 455 14.60 8.74 -1.44
CA GLY A 455 13.76 7.55 -1.46
C GLY A 455 13.26 7.15 -0.07
N VAL A 456 13.90 7.62 0.99
CA VAL A 456 13.43 7.43 2.37
C VAL A 456 12.58 8.63 2.77
N LEU A 457 11.27 8.43 2.89
CA LEU A 457 10.31 9.50 3.18
C LEU A 457 10.05 9.61 4.69
N SER A 458 9.78 10.83 5.19
CA SER A 458 9.36 11.00 6.58
C SER A 458 7.94 10.48 6.80
N ASP A 459 7.08 10.64 5.79
CA ASP A 459 5.66 10.31 5.86
C ASP A 459 5.29 9.38 4.70
N VAL A 460 4.56 8.32 5.00
CA VAL A 460 4.02 7.38 4.01
C VAL A 460 2.53 7.18 4.33
N PRO A 461 1.60 7.44 3.40
CA PRO A 461 0.19 7.17 3.66
C PRO A 461 -0.02 5.68 3.89
N SER A 462 -0.90 5.34 4.83
CA SER A 462 -1.22 3.95 5.16
C SER A 462 -2.72 3.75 5.29
N THR A 463 -3.18 2.55 4.98
CA THR A 463 -4.60 2.16 5.07
C THR A 463 -4.70 0.73 5.58
N THR A 464 -5.48 0.54 6.64
CA THR A 464 -6.03 -0.76 7.04
C THR A 464 -7.43 -0.87 6.45
N PHE A 465 -7.64 -1.89 5.61
CA PHE A 465 -8.85 -2.06 4.79
C PHE A 465 -9.93 -2.86 5.53
N THR A 466 -10.10 -2.56 6.82
CA THR A 466 -11.32 -2.89 7.54
C THR A 466 -12.48 -2.07 6.99
N ASP A 467 -13.69 -2.32 7.49
CA ASP A 467 -14.88 -1.59 7.10
C ASP A 467 -15.58 -1.04 8.36
N PRO A 468 -15.45 0.27 8.66
CA PRO A 468 -14.80 1.31 7.85
C PRO A 468 -13.27 1.17 7.77
N GLU A 469 -12.69 1.73 6.71
CA GLU A 469 -11.24 1.76 6.51
C GLU A 469 -10.60 2.71 7.53
N VAL A 470 -9.41 2.38 8.00
CA VAL A 470 -8.59 3.24 8.87
C VAL A 470 -7.37 3.68 8.10
N SER A 471 -7.25 4.98 7.81
CA SER A 471 -6.13 5.54 7.05
C SER A 471 -5.45 6.69 7.75
N SER A 472 -4.14 6.85 7.53
CA SER A 472 -3.36 7.93 8.11
C SER A 472 -2.22 8.40 7.22
N VAL A 473 -1.78 9.64 7.43
CA VAL A 473 -0.56 10.19 6.82
C VAL A 473 0.11 11.20 7.75
N GLY A 474 1.42 11.04 7.90
CA GLY A 474 2.31 11.80 8.79
C GLY A 474 1.92 11.77 10.27
N LEU A 475 2.04 12.90 10.98
CA LEU A 475 2.06 12.90 12.44
C LEU A 475 0.67 12.69 13.05
N THR A 476 0.61 11.86 14.10
CA THR A 476 -0.52 11.87 15.03
C THR A 476 -0.54 13.18 15.82
N GLU A 477 -1.64 13.48 16.49
CA GLU A 477 -1.72 14.66 17.36
C GLU A 477 -0.63 14.66 18.45
N PRO A 478 -0.42 13.57 19.23
CA PRO A 478 0.66 13.53 20.22
C PRO A 478 2.05 13.75 19.60
N ALA A 479 2.34 13.09 18.48
CA ALA A 479 3.63 13.25 17.80
C ALA A 479 3.84 14.69 17.28
N ALA A 480 2.78 15.33 16.79
CA ALA A 480 2.84 16.74 16.39
C ALA A 480 3.07 17.67 17.58
N ILE A 481 2.43 17.41 18.73
CA ILE A 481 2.63 18.18 19.96
C ILE A 481 4.06 18.00 20.48
N ASP A 482 4.59 16.78 20.48
CA ASP A 482 5.96 16.50 20.91
C ASP A 482 7.00 17.22 20.01
N GLN A 483 6.72 17.30 18.71
CA GLN A 483 7.65 17.90 17.74
C GLN A 483 7.56 19.43 17.66
N TYR A 484 6.35 20.02 17.73
CA TYR A 484 6.13 21.45 17.50
C TYR A 484 5.68 22.23 18.75
N GLY A 485 5.27 21.54 19.81
CA GLY A 485 4.67 22.13 21.00
C GLY A 485 3.17 22.37 20.86
N GLU A 486 2.43 22.19 21.96
CA GLU A 486 0.97 22.28 22.01
C GLU A 486 0.42 23.63 21.50
N SER A 487 1.16 24.72 21.73
CA SER A 487 0.78 26.07 21.27
C SER A 487 0.76 26.22 19.75
N ASP A 488 1.55 25.42 19.03
CA ASP A 488 1.69 25.48 17.57
C ASP A 488 0.88 24.42 16.84
N VAL A 489 0.20 23.52 17.56
CA VAL A 489 -0.65 22.48 16.97
C VAL A 489 -2.13 22.87 17.08
N SER A 490 -2.92 22.48 16.08
CA SER A 490 -4.38 22.60 16.05
C SER A 490 -4.98 21.41 15.33
N ILE A 491 -6.23 21.09 15.68
CA ILE A 491 -6.95 19.92 15.16
C ILE A 491 -8.26 20.39 14.57
N SER A 492 -8.60 19.84 13.41
CA SER A 492 -9.96 19.85 12.89
C SER A 492 -10.49 18.41 12.93
N PHE A 493 -11.62 18.20 13.59
CA PHE A 493 -12.19 16.88 13.82
C PHE A 493 -13.66 16.86 13.42
N ARG A 494 -14.07 15.86 12.64
CA ARG A 494 -15.45 15.71 12.17
C ARG A 494 -15.89 14.25 12.22
N LYS A 495 -16.99 13.98 12.91
CA LYS A 495 -17.65 12.66 12.90
C LYS A 495 -18.39 12.42 11.58
N LEU A 496 -18.51 11.15 11.16
CA LEU A 496 -19.27 10.81 9.95
C LEU A 496 -20.76 11.19 10.03
N SER A 497 -21.34 11.26 11.24
CA SER A 497 -22.70 11.77 11.48
C SER A 497 -22.94 13.24 11.09
N LYS A 498 -21.89 13.94 10.65
CA LYS A 498 -21.94 15.29 10.08
C LYS A 498 -21.61 15.32 8.59
N ILE A 499 -21.57 14.17 7.92
CA ILE A 499 -21.28 14.03 6.50
C ILE A 499 -22.49 13.42 5.82
N ASP A 500 -23.18 14.22 4.99
CA ASP A 500 -24.42 13.83 4.32
C ASP A 500 -24.29 12.51 3.55
N ARG A 501 -23.16 12.28 2.87
CA ARG A 501 -22.91 11.03 2.15
C ARG A 501 -22.96 9.81 3.07
N ALA A 502 -22.35 9.91 4.26
CA ALA A 502 -22.35 8.82 5.23
C ALA A 502 -23.77 8.53 5.75
N ILE A 503 -24.57 9.58 5.96
CA ILE A 503 -25.97 9.47 6.40
C ILE A 503 -26.82 8.78 5.33
N CYS A 504 -26.65 9.17 4.05
CA CYS A 504 -27.36 8.54 2.94
C CYS A 504 -27.05 7.04 2.81
N GLU A 505 -25.82 6.63 3.12
CA GLU A 505 -25.42 5.22 3.11
C GLU A 505 -25.76 4.47 4.40
N GLY A 506 -26.17 5.17 5.46
CA GLY A 506 -26.46 4.57 6.77
C GLY A 506 -25.23 4.04 7.50
N VAL A 507 -24.06 4.65 7.26
CA VAL A 507 -22.75 4.28 7.83
C VAL A 507 -22.18 5.41 8.72
N ASP A 508 -23.03 6.37 9.07
CA ASP A 508 -22.67 7.60 9.77
C ASP A 508 -22.42 7.43 11.28
N SER A 509 -22.76 6.26 11.82
CA SER A 509 -22.59 5.92 13.24
C SER A 509 -21.16 5.61 13.62
N ASN A 510 -20.31 5.23 12.65
CA ASN A 510 -18.97 4.70 12.92
C ASN A 510 -17.90 5.44 12.11
N GLY A 511 -17.09 6.27 12.76
CA GLY A 511 -15.92 6.90 12.13
C GLY A 511 -15.84 8.43 12.24
N PHE A 512 -14.74 8.96 11.70
CA PHE A 512 -14.39 10.38 11.73
C PHE A 512 -13.31 10.74 10.69
N ILE A 513 -13.12 12.04 10.49
CA ILE A 513 -11.95 12.63 9.82
C ILE A 513 -11.28 13.57 10.83
N LYS A 514 -9.98 13.37 11.07
CA LYS A 514 -9.13 14.19 11.94
C LYS A 514 -7.97 14.73 11.12
N ILE A 515 -7.81 16.06 11.08
CA ILE A 515 -6.69 16.75 10.45
C ILE A 515 -5.90 17.47 11.54
N VAL A 516 -4.59 17.21 11.61
CA VAL A 516 -3.64 17.89 12.48
C VAL A 516 -2.85 18.89 11.64
N TYR A 517 -2.83 20.15 12.06
CA TYR A 517 -2.18 21.22 11.31
C TYR A 517 -1.50 22.24 12.22
N ASN A 518 -0.50 22.94 11.69
CA ASN A 518 0.18 24.00 12.42
C ASN A 518 -0.75 25.20 12.62
N ARG A 519 -0.93 25.64 13.86
CA ARG A 519 -1.86 26.69 14.27
C ARG A 519 -1.61 28.01 13.54
N ARG A 520 -0.34 28.37 13.30
CA ARG A 520 0.04 29.65 12.68
C ARG A 520 0.05 29.57 11.17
N THR A 521 0.77 28.61 10.60
CA THR A 521 1.00 28.52 9.14
C THR A 521 -0.12 27.78 8.42
N LYS A 522 -0.95 27.04 9.15
CA LYS A 522 -1.98 26.12 8.63
C LYS A 522 -1.42 24.95 7.83
N GLN A 523 -0.11 24.75 7.83
CA GLN A 523 0.52 23.58 7.19
C GLN A 523 -0.03 22.30 7.78
N ILE A 524 -0.40 21.35 6.92
CA ILE A 524 -0.91 20.04 7.34
C ILE A 524 0.26 19.25 7.94
N LEU A 525 0.10 18.79 9.18
CA LEU A 525 1.09 18.00 9.93
C LEU A 525 0.73 16.53 9.97
N GLY A 526 -0.56 16.20 9.85
CA GLY A 526 -1.13 14.89 10.13
C GLY A 526 -2.54 14.74 9.63
N ALA A 527 -2.95 13.51 9.31
CA ALA A 527 -4.36 13.16 9.23
C ALA A 527 -4.59 11.70 9.63
N SER A 528 -5.76 11.48 10.24
CA SER A 528 -6.30 10.16 10.58
C SER A 528 -7.77 10.13 10.18
N ILE A 529 -8.13 9.16 9.34
CA ILE A 529 -9.46 9.02 8.75
C ILE A 529 -9.98 7.62 9.04
N VAL A 530 -11.16 7.53 9.64
CA VAL A 530 -11.93 6.30 9.81
C VAL A 530 -13.23 6.47 9.07
N SER A 531 -13.32 5.93 7.85
CA SER A 531 -14.51 6.08 7.00
C SER A 531 -14.54 5.05 5.88
N PRO A 532 -15.68 4.87 5.20
CA PRO A 532 -15.66 4.30 3.86
C PRO A 532 -14.74 5.13 2.95
N SER A 533 -13.96 4.46 2.10
CA SER A 533 -13.02 5.11 1.17
C SER A 533 -11.97 5.99 1.87
N ALA A 534 -11.59 5.68 3.12
CA ALA A 534 -10.53 6.41 3.82
C ALA A 534 -9.20 6.34 3.06
N GLY A 535 -8.90 5.22 2.39
CA GLY A 535 -7.68 5.04 1.57
C GLY A 535 -7.65 5.93 0.33
N GLU A 536 -8.81 6.32 -0.20
CA GLU A 536 -8.91 7.29 -1.29
C GLU A 536 -8.80 8.72 -0.75
N LEU A 537 -9.49 9.02 0.36
CA LEU A 537 -9.49 10.34 0.98
C LEU A 537 -8.10 10.75 1.50
N ILE A 538 -7.34 9.81 2.04
CA ILE A 538 -6.02 10.09 2.60
C ILE A 538 -5.02 10.50 1.51
N SER A 539 -5.21 10.03 0.27
CA SER A 539 -4.37 10.39 -0.87
C SER A 539 -4.45 11.88 -1.20
N GLU A 540 -5.63 12.51 -1.07
CA GLU A 540 -5.77 13.96 -1.26
C GLU A 540 -4.93 14.73 -0.23
N ILE A 541 -4.97 14.30 1.04
CA ILE A 541 -4.17 14.90 2.10
C ILE A 541 -2.67 14.65 1.87
N ALA A 542 -2.29 13.46 1.40
CA ALA A 542 -0.90 13.16 1.08
C ALA A 542 -0.36 14.09 -0.01
N VAL A 543 -1.13 14.32 -1.08
CA VAL A 543 -0.77 15.28 -2.14
C VAL A 543 -0.70 16.72 -1.59
N ALA A 544 -1.68 17.14 -0.79
CA ALA A 544 -1.70 18.48 -0.20
C ALA A 544 -0.46 18.71 0.70
N ARG A 545 -0.02 17.69 1.45
CA ARG A 545 1.18 17.76 2.29
C ARG A 545 2.47 17.84 1.48
N ASP A 546 2.60 16.97 0.47
CA ASP A 546 3.77 16.96 -0.42
C ASP A 546 3.92 18.30 -1.14
N ALA A 547 2.80 18.91 -1.54
CA ALA A 547 2.75 20.25 -2.12
C ALA A 547 2.87 21.41 -1.10
N HIS A 548 3.02 21.10 0.20
CA HIS A 548 3.03 22.08 1.30
C HIS A 548 1.82 23.05 1.29
N LEU A 549 0.64 22.54 0.92
CA LEU A 549 -0.60 23.29 0.88
C LEU A 549 -1.11 23.57 2.31
N PRO A 550 -1.34 24.82 2.70
CA PRO A 550 -2.00 25.13 3.96
C PRO A 550 -3.44 24.58 3.96
N PHE A 551 -3.85 23.95 5.07
CA PHE A 551 -5.13 23.27 5.19
C PHE A 551 -6.33 24.17 4.85
N ASP A 552 -6.30 25.43 5.28
CA ASP A 552 -7.38 26.39 5.03
C ASP A 552 -7.54 26.76 3.55
N GLN A 553 -6.54 26.47 2.69
CA GLN A 553 -6.67 26.67 1.24
C GLN A 553 -7.56 25.62 0.58
N LEU A 554 -7.76 24.43 1.17
CA LEU A 554 -8.70 23.45 0.63
C LEU A 554 -10.14 23.97 0.60
N ALA A 555 -10.46 25.01 1.38
CA ALA A 555 -11.77 25.67 1.35
C ALA A 555 -12.14 26.23 -0.04
N THR A 556 -11.16 26.60 -0.85
CA THR A 556 -11.35 27.17 -2.19
C THR A 556 -11.29 26.13 -3.31
N VAL A 557 -10.96 24.88 -2.98
CA VAL A 557 -10.94 23.76 -3.91
C VAL A 557 -12.34 23.15 -3.96
N MET A 558 -12.94 23.11 -5.16
CA MET A 558 -14.30 22.60 -5.34
C MET A 558 -14.32 21.07 -5.21
N HIS A 559 -15.10 20.56 -4.26
CA HIS A 559 -15.37 19.14 -4.11
C HIS A 559 -16.78 18.78 -4.59
N SER A 560 -16.95 17.56 -5.09
CA SER A 560 -18.26 17.07 -5.52
C SER A 560 -19.19 16.86 -4.32
N TYR A 561 -20.50 17.08 -4.52
CA TYR A 561 -21.51 16.88 -3.49
C TYR A 561 -22.64 15.97 -3.99
N PRO A 562 -23.14 15.01 -3.17
CA PRO A 562 -22.62 14.60 -1.85
C PRO A 562 -21.50 13.56 -1.99
N SER A 563 -20.30 13.87 -1.49
CA SER A 563 -19.15 12.95 -1.40
C SER A 563 -18.63 12.88 0.04
N TYR A 564 -17.68 11.98 0.33
CA TYR A 564 -16.93 12.05 1.60
C TYR A 564 -15.91 13.19 1.61
N SER A 565 -15.28 13.47 0.47
CA SER A 565 -14.20 14.45 0.36
C SER A 565 -14.69 15.90 0.56
N ILE A 566 -15.97 16.20 0.31
CA ILE A 566 -16.57 17.51 0.65
C ILE A 566 -16.37 17.88 2.14
N ALA A 567 -16.23 16.89 3.02
CA ALA A 567 -15.94 17.12 4.43
C ALA A 567 -14.58 17.80 4.62
N LEU A 568 -13.56 17.47 3.82
CA LEU A 568 -12.25 18.12 3.85
C LEU A 568 -12.38 19.61 3.49
N GLN A 569 -13.11 19.93 2.43
CA GLN A 569 -13.39 21.33 2.04
C GLN A 569 -14.12 22.09 3.15
N GLN A 570 -15.16 21.50 3.74
CA GLN A 570 -15.96 22.16 4.77
C GLN A 570 -15.15 22.35 6.07
N MET A 571 -14.33 21.36 6.47
CA MET A 571 -13.43 21.47 7.61
C MET A 571 -12.37 22.54 7.39
N ALA A 572 -11.81 22.63 6.18
CA ALA A 572 -10.88 23.69 5.80
C ALA A 572 -11.54 25.08 5.83
N ALA A 573 -12.80 25.18 5.38
CA ALA A 573 -13.57 26.42 5.39
C ALA A 573 -13.79 26.93 6.82
N GLU A 574 -14.06 26.04 7.79
CA GLU A 574 -14.15 26.42 9.21
C GLU A 574 -12.84 27.04 9.71
N VAL A 575 -11.70 26.43 9.38
CA VAL A 575 -10.37 26.96 9.73
C VAL A 575 -10.10 28.30 9.04
N TYR A 576 -10.50 28.44 7.78
CA TYR A 576 -10.38 29.68 7.02
C TYR A 576 -11.23 30.81 7.62
N TYR A 577 -12.48 30.55 7.97
CA TYR A 577 -13.38 31.54 8.57
C TYR A 577 -12.89 31.99 9.95
N ASP A 578 -12.37 31.07 10.76
CA ASP A 578 -11.78 31.41 12.06
C ASP A 578 -10.53 32.29 11.92
N LYS A 579 -9.73 32.08 10.87
CA LYS A 579 -8.60 32.94 10.53
C LYS A 579 -9.07 34.34 10.14
N LEU A 580 -10.13 34.47 9.33
CA LEU A 580 -10.70 35.78 8.96
C LEU A 580 -11.26 36.52 10.17
N LYS A 581 -11.99 35.85 11.07
CA LYS A 581 -12.54 36.45 12.30
C LYS A 581 -11.45 36.98 13.24
N LYS A 582 -10.30 36.31 13.31
CA LYS A 582 -9.16 36.73 14.14
C LYS A 582 -8.42 37.94 13.56
N ASN A 583 -8.57 38.22 12.26
CA ASN A 583 -8.02 39.44 11.66
C ASN A 583 -8.92 40.63 12.02
N ARG A 584 -8.67 41.23 13.18
CA ARG A 584 -9.41 42.40 13.70
C ARG A 584 -9.56 43.51 12.69
N VAL A 585 -8.52 43.81 11.91
CA VAL A 585 -8.55 44.88 10.90
C VAL A 585 -9.59 44.57 9.83
N TYR A 586 -9.58 43.33 9.32
CA TYR A 586 -10.54 42.90 8.30
C TYR A 586 -11.97 42.87 8.84
N TYR A 587 -12.15 42.32 10.04
CA TYR A 587 -13.46 42.25 10.69
C TYR A 587 -14.02 43.64 11.03
N ASP A 588 -13.19 44.54 11.54
CA ASP A 588 -13.59 45.92 11.86
C ASP A 588 -13.90 46.73 10.59
N VAL A 589 -13.19 46.46 9.48
CA VAL A 589 -13.51 47.05 8.16
C VAL A 589 -14.84 46.54 7.63
N LEU A 590 -15.09 45.22 7.63
CA LEU A 590 -16.38 44.65 7.22
C LEU A 590 -17.53 45.20 8.07
N LYS A 591 -17.34 45.24 9.39
CA LYS A 591 -18.32 45.80 10.32
C LYS A 591 -18.59 47.29 10.06
N LYS A 592 -17.58 48.08 9.72
CA LYS A 592 -17.74 49.50 9.33
C LYS A 592 -18.46 49.66 7.99
N LEU A 593 -18.34 48.69 7.09
CA LEU A 593 -19.05 48.65 5.80
C LEU A 593 -20.48 48.10 5.92
N GLY A 594 -20.90 47.65 7.11
CA GLY A 594 -22.22 47.05 7.33
C GLY A 594 -22.38 45.66 6.70
N LEU A 595 -21.26 44.98 6.42
CA LEU A 595 -21.19 43.64 5.83
C LEU A 595 -21.03 42.55 6.89
#